data_AF-A0A7S1ZKC0-F1
#
_entry.id   AF-A0A7S1ZKC0-F1
#
_cell.length_a   1.000
_cell.length_b   1.000
_cell.length_c   1.000
_cell.angle_alpha   90.00
_cell.angle_beta   90.00
_cell.angle_gamma   90.00
#
_symmetry.space_group_name_H-M   'P 1'
#
loop_
_entity.id
_entity.type
_entity.pdbx_description
1 polymer ?
#
loop_
_entity_poly.entity_id
_entity_poly.type
_entity_poly.pdbx_seq_one_letter_code
_entity_poly.pdbx_strand_id
1 'polypeptide(L)'
;GEGTESELFQPGDFTGRAVEIYEEDDGSMVVGVAFADEKGGTSTTCSKGSVVCAGSSVPGPGLVPYFFVTCGGTGEDGNYYIGQDRYALSPPQDDGRYRSYACDGMSKDARPEWKLLGYFPRNNKGCNERLGSYVRYDPNYCDEEEGGEDVSLSETAV
;
A
#
# COMPACT_ATOMS: atom_id res chain seq x y z
N GLY A 1 27.44 -24.23 -9.18
CA GLY A 1 27.90 -23.08 -9.96
C GLY A 1 27.85 -21.89 -9.05
N GLU A 2 29.00 -21.33 -8.71
CA GLU A 2 29.09 -20.06 -7.99
C GLU A 2 28.89 -18.95 -9.03
N GLY A 3 27.79 -18.22 -8.94
CA GLY A 3 27.56 -17.06 -9.79
C GLY A 3 28.59 -15.99 -9.49
N THR A 4 29.09 -15.33 -10.52
CA THR A 4 30.04 -14.22 -10.34
C THR A 4 29.30 -12.99 -9.82
N GLU A 5 29.94 -12.08 -9.07
CA GLU A 5 29.28 -10.84 -8.56
C GLU A 5 28.66 -9.98 -9.68
N SER A 6 29.08 -10.18 -10.93
CA SER A 6 28.50 -9.60 -12.14
C SER A 6 27.09 -10.10 -12.48
N GLU A 7 26.60 -11.15 -11.83
CA GLU A 7 25.26 -11.73 -12.04
C GLU A 7 24.28 -11.36 -10.91
N LEU A 8 24.72 -10.59 -9.91
CA LEU A 8 23.86 -10.05 -8.87
C LEU A 8 23.15 -8.79 -9.36
N PHE A 9 21.86 -8.66 -9.06
CA PHE A 9 21.08 -7.47 -9.38
C PHE A 9 21.70 -6.21 -8.76
N GLN A 10 21.95 -5.20 -9.57
CA GLN A 10 22.47 -3.90 -9.19
C GLN A 10 21.36 -2.85 -9.08
N PRO A 11 21.56 -1.80 -8.27
CA PRO A 11 20.69 -0.63 -8.30
C PRO A 11 20.62 -0.03 -9.72
N GLY A 12 19.41 0.03 -10.30
CA GLY A 12 19.20 0.52 -11.66
C GLY A 12 18.98 -0.55 -12.72
N ASP A 13 19.15 -1.84 -12.38
CA ASP A 13 18.87 -2.96 -13.29
C ASP A 13 17.39 -3.05 -13.70
N PHE A 14 16.51 -2.45 -12.91
CA PHE A 14 15.08 -2.45 -13.14
C PHE A 14 14.59 -1.06 -13.56
N THR A 15 13.98 -0.99 -14.75
CA THR A 15 13.11 0.14 -15.12
C THR A 15 11.76 -0.03 -14.42
N GLY A 16 11.61 0.60 -13.27
CA GLY A 16 10.35 0.68 -12.53
C GLY A 16 9.35 1.65 -13.15
N ARG A 17 8.26 1.90 -12.43
CA ARG A 17 7.25 2.93 -12.71
C ARG A 17 6.96 3.69 -11.42
N ALA A 18 6.53 4.95 -11.52
CA ALA A 18 6.08 5.70 -10.37
C ALA A 18 4.90 4.99 -9.68
N VAL A 19 4.86 5.11 -8.35
CA VAL A 19 3.80 4.59 -7.49
C VAL A 19 3.41 5.71 -6.53
N GLU A 20 2.13 6.03 -6.46
CA GLU A 20 1.63 7.06 -5.53
C GLU A 20 0.49 6.49 -4.70
N ILE A 21 0.46 6.87 -3.43
CA ILE A 21 -0.60 6.57 -2.48
C ILE A 21 -1.45 7.82 -2.34
N TYR A 22 -2.75 7.66 -2.55
CA TYR A 22 -3.77 8.71 -2.46
C TYR A 22 -4.57 8.49 -1.19
N GLU A 23 -4.83 9.54 -0.43
CA GLU A 23 -5.68 9.50 0.77
C GLU A 23 -6.98 10.25 0.49
N GLU A 24 -8.08 9.68 0.98
CA GLU A 24 -9.40 10.29 0.93
C GLU A 24 -9.44 11.60 1.74
N ASP A 25 -10.00 12.65 1.14
CA ASP A 25 -10.00 13.99 1.72
C ASP A 25 -11.09 14.19 2.80
N ASP A 26 -12.00 13.21 2.97
CA ASP A 26 -13.12 13.26 3.93
C ASP A 26 -12.74 12.86 5.37
N GLY A 27 -11.50 12.43 5.59
CA GLY A 27 -10.99 12.00 6.89
C GLY A 27 -11.31 10.54 7.28
N SER A 28 -11.84 9.73 6.36
CA SER A 28 -12.16 8.31 6.56
C SER A 28 -10.95 7.37 6.74
N MET A 29 -9.71 7.89 6.68
CA MET A 29 -8.46 7.12 6.76
C MET A 29 -8.39 5.98 5.74
N VAL A 30 -8.93 6.20 4.54
CA VAL A 30 -8.87 5.27 3.41
C VAL A 30 -7.82 5.75 2.43
N VAL A 31 -7.04 4.81 1.89
CA VAL A 31 -6.03 5.08 0.87
C VAL A 31 -6.13 4.15 -0.33
N GLY A 32 -5.82 4.70 -1.50
CA GLY A 32 -5.59 3.98 -2.76
C GLY A 32 -4.12 3.98 -3.16
N VAL A 33 -3.75 3.06 -4.05
CA VAL A 33 -2.41 3.05 -4.68
C VAL A 33 -2.58 3.03 -6.18
N ALA A 34 -1.99 4.01 -6.87
CA ALA A 34 -1.92 4.06 -8.31
C ALA A 34 -0.50 3.85 -8.80
N PHE A 35 -0.38 3.34 -10.03
CA PHE A 35 0.88 3.07 -10.71
C PHE A 35 0.89 3.84 -12.03
N ALA A 36 2.05 4.33 -12.46
CA ALA A 36 2.14 4.91 -13.80
C ALA A 36 1.89 3.82 -14.85
N ASP A 37 1.19 4.15 -15.93
CA ASP A 37 0.80 3.16 -16.94
C ASP A 37 2.00 2.51 -17.64
N GLU A 38 3.05 3.30 -17.86
CA GLU A 38 4.24 2.89 -18.59
C GLU A 38 5.44 2.62 -17.67
N LYS A 39 6.31 1.69 -18.10
CA LYS A 39 7.64 1.52 -17.50
C LYS A 39 8.45 2.79 -17.74
N GLY A 40 9.05 3.33 -16.70
CA GLY A 40 9.77 4.60 -16.71
C GLY A 40 8.86 5.83 -16.53
N GLY A 41 7.54 5.65 -16.44
CA GLY A 41 6.60 6.73 -16.14
C GLY A 41 6.90 7.36 -14.77
N THR A 42 6.79 8.69 -14.69
CA THR A 42 7.24 9.49 -13.54
C THR A 42 6.12 10.02 -12.64
N SER A 43 4.87 9.82 -13.02
CA SER A 43 3.69 10.26 -12.27
C SER A 43 2.52 9.31 -12.49
N THR A 44 1.57 9.32 -11.56
CA THR A 44 0.32 8.55 -11.67
C THR A 44 -0.88 9.50 -11.59
N THR A 45 -2.09 8.97 -11.72
CA THR A 45 -3.32 9.73 -11.50
C THR A 45 -4.32 8.85 -10.75
N CYS A 46 -5.10 9.48 -9.87
CA CYS A 46 -6.25 8.91 -9.20
C CYS A 46 -7.40 9.91 -9.38
N SER A 47 -8.62 9.45 -9.62
CA SER A 47 -9.81 10.29 -9.83
C SER A 47 -10.18 11.13 -8.60
N LYS A 48 -9.78 10.67 -7.41
CA LYS A 48 -10.12 11.26 -6.11
C LYS A 48 -8.94 11.23 -5.13
N GLY A 49 -9.07 12.05 -4.09
CA GLY A 49 -8.12 12.15 -2.99
C GLY A 49 -6.81 12.88 -3.35
N SER A 50 -5.93 12.99 -2.37
CA SER A 50 -4.67 13.72 -2.48
C SER A 50 -3.47 12.80 -2.31
N VAL A 51 -2.40 13.02 -3.09
CA VAL A 51 -1.14 12.24 -2.95
C VAL A 51 -0.51 12.50 -1.58
N VAL A 52 -0.32 11.43 -0.81
CA VAL A 52 0.35 11.47 0.50
C VAL A 52 1.75 10.85 0.48
N CYS A 53 2.02 9.95 -0.46
CA CYS A 53 3.28 9.24 -0.53
C CYS A 53 3.59 8.85 -1.97
N ALA A 54 4.78 9.20 -2.47
CA ALA A 54 5.24 8.91 -3.82
C ALA A 54 6.52 8.08 -3.79
N GLY A 55 6.63 7.11 -4.69
CA GLY A 55 7.69 6.11 -4.71
C GLY A 55 7.81 5.38 -6.05
N SER A 56 8.33 4.16 -5.98
CA SER A 56 8.70 3.34 -7.13
C SER A 56 8.17 1.92 -6.99
N SER A 57 7.86 1.28 -8.11
CA SER A 57 7.48 -0.14 -8.14
C SER A 57 8.67 -1.10 -7.96
N VAL A 58 9.89 -0.58 -7.99
CA VAL A 58 11.13 -1.36 -7.87
C VAL A 58 12.06 -0.77 -6.79
N PRO A 59 12.93 -1.59 -6.19
CA PRO A 59 13.93 -1.09 -5.24
C PRO A 59 14.82 -0.01 -5.85
N GLY A 60 15.30 0.91 -5.02
CA GLY A 60 16.23 1.94 -5.43
C GLY A 60 16.93 2.61 -4.25
N PRO A 61 17.99 3.40 -4.50
CA PRO A 61 18.70 4.11 -3.44
C PRO A 61 17.75 4.96 -2.59
N GLY A 62 17.82 4.80 -1.27
CA GLY A 62 17.01 5.57 -0.31
C GLY A 62 15.53 5.16 -0.21
N LEU A 63 15.07 4.20 -1.02
CA LEU A 63 13.72 3.66 -0.96
C LEU A 63 13.67 2.40 -0.10
N VAL A 64 12.54 2.21 0.58
CA VAL A 64 12.26 1.05 1.43
C VAL A 64 10.88 0.49 1.10
N PRO A 65 10.67 -0.83 1.21
CA PRO A 65 9.39 -1.42 0.89
C PRO A 65 8.33 -0.98 1.90
N TYR A 66 7.12 -0.68 1.41
CA TYR A 66 5.92 -0.52 2.23
C TYR A 66 4.97 -1.67 1.94
N PHE A 67 4.39 -2.22 3.01
CA PHE A 67 3.47 -3.34 2.98
C PHE A 67 2.11 -2.89 3.49
N PHE A 68 1.06 -3.40 2.86
CA PHE A 68 -0.23 -3.55 3.50
C PHE A 68 -0.25 -4.91 4.20
N VAL A 69 -0.43 -4.89 5.51
CA VAL A 69 -0.48 -6.06 6.37
C VAL A 69 -1.87 -6.16 6.95
N THR A 70 -2.49 -7.33 6.88
CA THR A 70 -3.79 -7.60 7.51
C THR A 70 -3.71 -8.81 8.42
N CYS A 71 -4.58 -8.83 9.42
CA CYS A 71 -4.80 -9.92 10.35
C CYS A 71 -6.31 -10.04 10.56
N GLY A 72 -6.90 -11.16 10.15
CA GLY A 72 -8.37 -11.33 10.19
C GLY A 72 -9.12 -10.58 9.07
N GLY A 73 -8.42 -10.12 8.03
CA GLY A 73 -8.99 -9.35 6.92
C GLY A 73 -9.06 -7.85 7.19
N THR A 74 -9.92 -7.15 6.44
CA THR A 74 -10.13 -5.69 6.53
C THR A 74 -11.52 -5.32 7.06
N GLY A 75 -12.26 -6.29 7.60
CA GLY A 75 -13.58 -6.10 8.20
C GLY A 75 -13.52 -5.61 9.65
N GLU A 76 -14.66 -5.60 10.34
CA GLU A 76 -14.81 -5.06 11.70
C GLU A 76 -13.89 -5.73 12.73
N ASP A 77 -13.64 -7.03 12.58
CA ASP A 77 -12.75 -7.79 13.47
C ASP A 77 -11.29 -7.83 12.97
N GLY A 78 -11.00 -7.16 11.86
CA GLY A 78 -9.70 -7.15 11.20
C GLY A 78 -8.77 -6.07 11.73
N ASN A 79 -7.50 -6.42 11.90
CA ASN A 79 -6.43 -5.46 12.13
C ASN A 79 -5.64 -5.25 10.84
N TYR A 80 -5.24 -4.02 10.56
CA TYR A 80 -4.47 -3.69 9.38
C TYR A 80 -3.44 -2.59 9.65
N TYR A 81 -2.38 -2.61 8.84
CA TYR A 81 -1.24 -1.72 8.92
C TYR A 81 -0.69 -1.43 7.52
N ILE A 82 -0.34 -0.17 7.26
CA ILE A 82 0.43 0.24 6.09
C ILE A 82 1.77 0.83 6.55
N GLY A 83 2.88 0.23 6.13
CA GLY A 83 4.20 0.78 6.45
C GLY A 83 5.37 -0.16 6.18
N GLN A 84 6.52 0.18 6.75
CA GLN A 84 7.80 -0.51 6.47
C GLN A 84 7.92 -1.84 7.20
N ASP A 85 7.21 -2.02 8.33
CA ASP A 85 7.31 -3.23 9.14
C ASP A 85 6.26 -4.27 8.73
N ARG A 86 6.70 -5.27 7.96
CA ARG A 86 5.85 -6.41 7.57
C ARG A 86 5.34 -7.24 8.77
N TYR A 87 5.94 -7.11 9.95
CA TYR A 87 5.60 -7.86 11.15
C TYR A 87 4.86 -7.01 12.20
N ALA A 88 4.40 -5.81 11.83
CA ALA A 88 3.75 -4.86 12.74
C ALA A 88 2.55 -5.45 13.50
N LEU A 89 1.87 -6.45 12.92
CA LEU A 89 0.72 -7.13 13.53
C LEU A 89 1.05 -8.52 14.10
N SER A 90 2.32 -8.91 14.11
CA SER A 90 2.76 -10.18 14.70
C SER A 90 3.02 -10.01 16.19
N PRO A 91 2.73 -11.03 17.03
CA PRO A 91 2.97 -10.92 18.46
C PRO A 91 4.48 -10.93 18.73
N PRO A 92 5.00 -9.98 19.54
CA PRO A 92 6.37 -10.00 19.98
C PRO A 92 6.61 -11.18 20.94
N GLN A 93 7.86 -11.59 21.07
CA GLN A 93 8.33 -12.58 22.03
C GLN A 93 9.28 -11.91 23.03
N ASP A 94 9.45 -12.50 24.20
CA ASP A 94 10.30 -11.95 25.28
C ASP A 94 11.77 -11.76 24.86
N ASP A 95 12.20 -12.45 23.81
CA ASP A 95 13.55 -12.36 23.25
C ASP A 95 13.67 -11.39 22.05
N GLY A 96 12.64 -10.60 21.79
CA GLY A 96 12.60 -9.63 20.70
C GLY A 96 12.30 -10.22 19.31
N ARG A 97 12.02 -11.52 19.20
CA ARG A 97 11.55 -12.13 17.95
C ARG A 97 10.04 -11.94 17.79
N TYR A 98 9.56 -12.11 16.56
CA TYR A 98 8.13 -12.09 16.25
C TYR A 98 7.69 -13.47 15.77
N ARG A 99 6.49 -13.91 16.17
CA ARG A 99 5.86 -15.06 15.51
C ARG A 99 5.23 -14.60 14.21
N SER A 100 6.03 -14.55 13.15
CA SER A 100 5.65 -14.03 11.83
C SER A 100 4.43 -14.69 11.19
N TYR A 101 4.00 -15.85 11.71
CA TYR A 101 2.85 -16.61 11.24
C TYR A 101 1.58 -16.36 12.07
N ALA A 102 1.66 -15.60 13.16
CA ALA A 102 0.55 -15.34 14.06
C ALA A 102 0.14 -13.86 14.02
N CYS A 103 -1.13 -13.62 14.30
CA CYS A 103 -1.69 -12.31 14.50
C CYS A 103 -1.77 -12.02 16.00
N ASP A 104 -1.28 -10.84 16.41
CA ASP A 104 -1.30 -10.46 17.81
C ASP A 104 -2.74 -10.30 18.32
N GLY A 105 -3.00 -10.78 19.54
CA GLY A 105 -4.34 -10.75 20.15
C GLY A 105 -5.43 -11.58 19.47
N MET A 106 -5.13 -12.36 18.43
CA MET A 106 -6.13 -13.10 17.64
C MET A 106 -6.07 -14.63 17.84
N SER A 107 -7.08 -15.33 17.30
CA SER A 107 -7.12 -16.79 17.25
C SER A 107 -5.84 -17.38 16.63
N LYS A 108 -5.45 -18.56 17.12
CA LYS A 108 -4.34 -19.36 16.55
C LYS A 108 -4.51 -19.74 15.08
N ASP A 109 -5.71 -19.56 14.52
CA ASP A 109 -6.01 -19.85 13.11
C ASP A 109 -5.91 -18.60 12.23
N ALA A 110 -5.88 -17.40 12.81
CA ALA A 110 -5.63 -16.17 12.08
C ALA A 110 -4.18 -16.11 11.59
N ARG A 111 -4.00 -15.76 10.32
CA ARG A 111 -2.70 -15.63 9.66
C ARG A 111 -2.53 -14.21 9.12
N PRO A 112 -1.33 -13.64 9.23
CA PRO A 112 -1.06 -12.36 8.60
C PRO A 112 -0.99 -12.54 7.08
N GLU A 113 -1.57 -11.59 6.35
CA GLU A 113 -1.42 -11.47 4.90
C GLU A 113 -0.64 -10.20 4.56
N TRP A 114 0.17 -10.26 3.51
CA TRP A 114 1.04 -9.16 3.10
C TRP A 114 0.88 -8.86 1.62
N LYS A 115 0.72 -7.57 1.29
CA LYS A 115 0.83 -7.04 -0.06
C LYS A 115 1.90 -5.97 -0.08
N LEU A 116 2.91 -6.11 -0.95
CA LEU A 116 3.85 -5.04 -1.24
C LEU A 116 3.12 -3.94 -2.02
N LEU A 117 3.11 -2.72 -1.50
CA LEU A 117 2.51 -1.57 -2.19
C LEU A 117 3.51 -0.86 -3.10
N GLY A 118 4.78 -0.85 -2.72
CA GLY A 118 5.85 -0.20 -3.47
C GLY A 118 7.06 0.09 -2.60
N TYR A 119 8.01 0.85 -3.15
CA TYR A 119 9.22 1.31 -2.49
C TYR A 119 9.19 2.82 -2.36
N PHE A 120 9.20 3.32 -1.13
CA PHE A 120 8.99 4.74 -0.82
C PHE A 120 10.17 5.31 -0.03
N PRO A 121 10.40 6.63 -0.05
CA PRO A 121 11.52 7.21 0.68
C PRO A 121 11.35 7.03 2.19
N ARG A 122 12.37 6.46 2.84
CA ARG A 122 12.35 6.10 4.28
C ARG A 122 11.88 7.24 5.21
N ASN A 123 12.28 8.47 4.88
CA ASN A 123 12.07 9.65 5.72
C ASN A 123 11.09 10.64 5.10
N ASN A 124 10.18 10.18 4.23
CA ASN A 124 9.14 11.05 3.69
C ASN A 124 8.07 11.33 4.76
N LYS A 125 7.81 12.62 5.01
CA LYS A 125 6.86 13.08 6.02
C LYS A 125 5.44 12.55 5.78
N GLY A 126 4.93 12.64 4.55
CA GLY A 126 3.60 12.16 4.19
C GLY A 126 3.47 10.65 4.39
N CYS A 127 4.44 9.87 3.90
CA CYS A 127 4.47 8.42 4.11
C CYS A 127 4.53 8.02 5.60
N ASN A 128 5.19 8.81 6.46
CA ASN A 128 5.42 8.46 7.86
C ASN A 128 4.33 8.97 8.82
N GLU A 129 3.68 10.08 8.48
CA GLU A 129 2.65 10.71 9.34
C GLU A 129 1.22 10.36 8.91
N ARG A 130 1.01 9.96 7.64
CA ARG A 130 -0.32 9.66 7.09
C ARG A 130 -0.61 8.16 6.95
N LEU A 131 0.41 7.30 7.05
CA LEU A 131 0.26 5.85 6.98
C LEU A 131 0.58 5.20 8.33
N GLY A 132 0.09 3.99 8.54
CA GLY A 132 0.34 3.23 9.76
C GLY A 132 -0.81 2.28 10.09
N SER A 133 -1.05 2.10 11.38
CA SER A 133 -2.25 1.41 11.88
C SER A 133 -3.50 2.24 11.60
N TYR A 134 -4.64 1.57 11.44
CA TYR A 134 -5.97 2.19 11.21
C TYR A 134 -6.15 2.91 9.87
N VAL A 135 -5.13 2.90 8.98
CA VAL A 135 -5.27 3.36 7.60
C VAL A 135 -5.65 2.20 6.69
N ARG A 136 -6.87 2.24 6.14
CA ARG A 136 -7.42 1.14 5.32
C ARG A 136 -6.96 1.30 3.88
N TYR A 137 -6.31 0.27 3.34
CA TYR A 137 -6.06 0.19 1.91
C TYR A 137 -7.29 -0.32 1.19
N ASP A 138 -7.74 0.42 0.17
CA ASP A 138 -8.78 0.00 -0.75
C ASP A 138 -8.17 -0.23 -2.15
N PRO A 139 -8.17 -1.46 -2.67
CA PRO A 139 -7.54 -1.77 -3.94
C PRO A 139 -8.24 -1.14 -5.14
N ASN A 140 -9.51 -0.77 -5.02
CA ASN A 140 -10.29 -0.19 -6.12
C ASN A 140 -10.40 1.33 -5.99
N TYR A 141 -9.79 1.94 -4.98
CA TYR A 141 -9.91 3.36 -4.68
C TYR A 141 -9.68 4.27 -5.89
N CYS A 142 -8.63 4.01 -6.67
CA CYS A 142 -8.29 4.81 -7.84
C CYS A 142 -8.96 4.34 -9.13
N ASP A 143 -9.69 3.22 -9.08
CA ASP A 143 -10.46 2.68 -10.20
C ASP A 143 -11.94 3.11 -10.14
N GLU A 144 -12.39 3.61 -8.99
CA GLU A 144 -13.71 4.20 -8.80
C GLU A 144 -13.75 5.61 -9.40
N GLU A 145 -14.50 5.80 -10.48
CA GLU A 145 -14.86 7.13 -10.98
C GLU A 145 -15.57 7.91 -9.85
N GLU A 146 -15.19 9.16 -9.61
CA GLU A 146 -15.93 10.03 -8.68
C GLU A 146 -17.39 10.05 -9.13
N GLY A 147 -18.30 9.66 -8.22
CA GLY A 147 -19.70 9.37 -8.52
C GLY A 147 -20.30 10.32 -9.55
N GLY A 148 -20.49 9.81 -10.77
CA GLY A 148 -21.35 10.48 -11.75
C GLY A 148 -22.72 10.62 -11.12
N GLU A 149 -23.16 11.86 -10.89
CA GLU A 149 -24.54 12.16 -10.58
C GLU A 149 -25.41 11.44 -11.62
N ASP A 150 -26.17 10.46 -11.15
CA ASP A 150 -27.15 9.73 -11.94
C ASP A 150 -28.19 10.77 -12.39
N VAL A 151 -27.99 11.37 -13.57
CA VAL A 151 -29.00 12.21 -14.21
C VAL A 151 -30.11 11.26 -14.63
N SER A 152 -31.02 11.00 -13.70
CA SER A 152 -32.30 10.36 -13.94
C SER A 152 -33.06 11.23 -14.94
N LEU A 153 -32.88 10.93 -16.23
CA LEU A 153 -33.78 11.37 -17.28
C LEU A 153 -35.14 10.72 -17.02
N SER A 154 -35.99 11.39 -16.27
CA SER A 154 -37.41 11.05 -16.22
C SER A 154 -37.97 11.26 -17.61
N GLU A 155 -38.28 10.16 -18.30
CA GLU A 155 -39.11 10.17 -19.50
C GLU A 155 -40.42 10.92 -19.21
N THR A 156 -40.59 12.10 -19.78
CA THR A 156 -41.93 12.64 -20.03
C THR A 156 -42.22 12.42 -21.49
N ALA A 157 -42.81 11.26 -21.78
CA ALA A 157 -43.50 11.01 -23.04
C ALA A 157 -44.81 11.83 -23.08
N VAL A 158 -45.14 12.23 -24.30
CA VAL A 158 -46.23 13.11 -24.77
C VAL A 158 -47.62 12.70 -24.30
#